data_AF-A0A9X2NZU1-F1
#
_entry.id   AF-A0A9X2NZU1-F1
#
_cell.length_a   1.000
_cell.length_b   1.000
_cell.length_c   1.000
_cell.angle_alpha   90.00
_cell.angle_beta   90.00
_cell.angle_gamma   90.00
#
_symmetry.space_group_name_H-M   'P 1'
#
loop_
_entity.id
_entity.type
_entity.pdbx_description
1 polymer ?
#
loop_
_entity_poly.entity_id
_entity_poly.type
_entity_poly.pdbx_seq_one_letter_code
_entity_poly.pdbx_strand_id
1 'polypeptide(L)' 'MKSKRDFTLEEVYKIKELIRLKLQASSEEQKKIRAKIRDIGFYWEDFHPRTEIPKVEYNVENFEKLVRNGSIITQG' A
#
# COMPACT_ATOMS: atom_id res chain seq x y z
N MET A 1 3.25 12.91 4.20
CA MET A 1 2.49 12.47 5.39
C MET A 1 3.04 11.10 5.76
N LYS A 2 3.12 10.78 7.05
CA LYS A 2 3.67 9.51 7.53
C LYS A 2 2.55 8.48 7.62
N SER A 3 2.82 7.27 7.18
CA SER A 3 1.90 6.14 7.24
C SER A 3 1.60 5.81 8.69
N LYS A 4 0.34 5.44 8.91
CA LYS A 4 -0.07 4.65 10.04
C LYS A 4 0.79 3.36 10.06
N ARG A 5 1.15 2.87 11.24
CA ARG A 5 1.98 1.66 11.39
C ARG A 5 1.16 0.43 11.74
N ASP A 6 0.13 0.60 12.57
CA ASP A 6 -0.77 -0.45 13.01
C ASP A 6 -2.02 -0.45 12.15
N PHE A 7 -2.37 -1.53 11.48
CA PHE A 7 -3.58 -1.65 10.67
C PHE A 7 -4.44 -2.81 11.16
N THR A 8 -5.76 -2.72 11.02
CA THR A 8 -6.63 -3.88 11.24
C THR A 8 -6.53 -4.86 10.08
N LEU A 9 -6.96 -6.11 10.29
CA LEU A 9 -7.05 -7.10 9.21
C LEU A 9 -7.95 -6.62 8.06
N GLU A 10 -9.04 -5.92 8.38
CA GLU A 10 -9.94 -5.34 7.38
C GLU A 10 -9.26 -4.22 6.57
N GLU A 11 -8.47 -3.36 7.21
CA GLU A 11 -7.71 -2.32 6.52
C GLU A 11 -6.67 -2.93 5.58
N VAL A 12 -5.95 -3.96 6.03
CA VAL A 12 -4.99 -4.69 5.18
C VAL A 12 -5.68 -5.34 3.99
N TYR A 13 -6.81 -6.01 4.21
CA TYR A 13 -7.60 -6.59 3.13
C TYR A 13 -8.04 -5.52 2.12
N LYS A 14 -8.56 -4.39 2.61
CA LYS A 14 -9.02 -3.27 1.77
C LYS A 14 -7.88 -2.66 0.98
N ILE A 15 -6.69 -2.51 1.58
CA ILE A 15 -5.50 -2.02 0.87
C ILE A 15 -5.09 -3.01 -0.23
N LYS A 16 -5.09 -4.32 0.03
CA LYS A 16 -4.81 -5.35 -0.99
C LYS A 16 -5.77 -5.24 -2.18
N GLU A 17 -7.07 -5.16 -1.93
CA GLU A 17 -8.09 -5.03 -2.97
C GLU A 17 -7.90 -3.75 -3.79
N LEU A 18 -7.64 -2.62 -3.13
CA LEU A 18 -7.36 -1.37 -3.84
C LEU A 18 -6.09 -1.46 -4.69
N ILE A 19 -5.03 -2.13 -4.23
CA ILE A 19 -3.83 -2.35 -5.04
C ILE A 19 -4.14 -3.22 -6.26
N ARG A 20 -4.95 -4.28 -6.13
CA ARG A 20 -5.39 -5.11 -7.27
C ARG A 20 -6.15 -4.27 -8.30
N LEU A 21 -7.11 -3.47 -7.85
CA LEU A 21 -7.86 -2.56 -8.73
C LEU A 21 -6.95 -1.55 -9.42
N LYS A 22 -5.98 -0.98 -8.69
CA LYS A 22 -5.00 -0.04 -9.25
C LYS A 22 -4.24 -0.68 -10.41
N LEU A 23 -3.79 -1.92 -10.29
CA LEU A 23 -3.00 -2.58 -11.33
C LEU A 23 -3.78 -2.81 -12.64
N GLN A 24 -5.11 -2.87 -12.57
CA GLN A 24 -5.99 -3.05 -13.73
C GLN A 24 -6.53 -1.73 -14.29
N ALA A 25 -6.32 -0.61 -13.59
CA ALA A 25 -6.96 0.66 -13.89
C ALA A 25 -6.08 1.59 -14.73
N SER A 26 -6.72 2.52 -15.43
CA SER A 26 -6.03 3.60 -16.15
C SER A 26 -5.28 4.54 -15.22
N SER A 27 -4.32 5.33 -15.73
CA SER A 27 -3.51 6.25 -14.92
C SER A 27 -4.34 7.22 -14.06
N GLU A 28 -5.46 7.73 -14.57
CA GLU A 28 -6.36 8.63 -13.84
C GLU A 28 -7.10 7.90 -12.71
N GLU A 29 -7.57 6.69 -12.96
CA GLU A 29 -8.22 5.85 -11.95
C GLU A 29 -7.23 5.40 -10.88
N GLN A 30 -6.01 5.04 -11.28
CA GLN A 30 -4.95 4.72 -10.33
C GLN A 30 -4.68 5.89 -9.37
N LYS A 31 -4.75 7.14 -9.84
CA LYS A 31 -4.60 8.31 -8.98
C LYS A 31 -5.72 8.38 -7.92
N LYS A 32 -6.97 8.11 -8.31
CA LYS A 32 -8.12 8.05 -7.40
C LYS A 32 -8.00 6.89 -6.41
N ILE A 33 -7.56 5.72 -6.86
CA ILE A 33 -7.36 4.55 -6.01
C ILE A 33 -6.23 4.79 -4.99
N ARG A 34 -5.11 5.39 -5.42
CA ARG A 34 -4.04 5.80 -4.49
C ARG A 34 -4.53 6.80 -3.45
N ALA A 35 -5.46 7.70 -3.79
CA ALA A 35 -6.07 8.59 -2.81
C ALA A 35 -6.84 7.79 -1.75
N LYS A 36 -7.70 6.85 -2.16
CA LYS A 36 -8.43 5.95 -1.24
C LYS A 36 -7.50 5.16 -0.32
N ILE A 37 -6.36 4.69 -0.83
CA ILE A 37 -5.37 3.97 -0.02
C ILE A 37 -4.74 4.91 1.02
N ARG A 38 -4.43 6.16 0.64
CA ARG A 38 -3.91 7.17 1.58
C ARG A 38 -4.93 7.59 2.61
N ASP A 39 -6.22 7.58 2.29
CA ASP A 39 -7.30 7.86 3.24
C ASP A 39 -7.38 6.78 4.35
N ILE A 40 -6.95 5.54 4.06
CA ILE A 40 -6.79 4.47 5.06
C ILE A 40 -5.52 4.70 5.92
N GLY A 41 -4.64 5.61 5.50
CA GLY A 41 -3.41 5.93 6.22
C GLY A 41 -2.17 5.18 5.73
N PHE A 42 -2.23 4.56 4.55
CA PHE A 42 -1.08 3.87 3.94
C PHE A 42 -0.47 4.68 2.79
N TYR A 43 0.85 4.90 2.85
CA TYR A 43 1.64 5.58 1.85
C TYR A 43 2.80 4.69 1.41
N TRP A 44 2.80 4.24 0.15
CA TRP A 44 3.82 3.35 -0.39
C TRP A 44 5.23 3.91 -0.24
N GLU A 45 5.37 5.21 -0.51
CA GLU A 45 6.65 5.91 -0.49
C GLU A 45 7.32 5.99 0.89
N ASP A 46 6.61 5.69 1.98
CA ASP A 46 7.23 5.60 3.31
C ASP A 46 8.04 4.32 3.51
N PHE A 47 7.73 3.28 2.73
CA PHE A 47 8.41 1.98 2.77
C PHE A 47 9.35 1.80 1.57
N HIS A 48 8.98 2.39 0.44
CA HIS A 48 9.71 2.32 -0.82
C HIS A 48 9.92 3.73 -1.38
N PRO A 49 10.95 4.46 -0.88
CA PRO A 49 11.23 5.82 -1.31
C PRO A 49 11.43 5.91 -2.83
N ARG A 50 11.07 7.05 -3.42
CA ARG A 50 11.23 7.26 -4.87
C ARG A 50 12.67 7.14 -5.38
N THR A 51 13.63 7.28 -4.47
CA THR A 51 15.08 7.18 -4.69
C THR A 51 15.62 5.76 -4.55
N GLU A 52 14.79 4.78 -4.17
CA GLU A 52 15.20 3.37 -4.04
C GLU A 52 15.55 2.78 -5.42
N ILE A 53 16.70 2.09 -5.50
CA ILE A 53 17.22 1.45 -6.71
C ILE A 53 17.65 0.00 -6.37
N PRO A 54 17.07 -1.03 -7.02
CA PRO A 54 15.99 -0.96 -8.00
C PRO A 54 14.66 -0.50 -7.39
N LYS A 55 13.79 0.11 -8.19
CA LYS A 55 12.46 0.50 -7.71
C LYS A 55 11.64 -0.74 -7.37
N VAL A 56 11.14 -0.79 -6.15
CA VAL A 56 10.18 -1.82 -5.74
C VAL A 56 8.80 -1.47 -6.29
N GLU A 57 8.21 -2.42 -7.01
CA GLU A 57 6.92 -2.23 -7.64
C GLU A 57 5.79 -2.14 -6.60
N TYR A 58 4.92 -1.16 -6.77
CA TYR A 58 3.73 -0.99 -5.95
C TYR A 58 2.62 -1.98 -6.36
N ASN A 59 2.79 -3.24 -5.95
CA ASN A 59 1.92 -4.38 -6.22
C ASN A 59 1.54 -5.11 -4.92
N VAL A 60 0.64 -6.10 -5.01
CA VAL A 60 0.12 -6.84 -3.85
C VAL A 60 1.22 -7.67 -3.19
N GLU A 61 2.09 -8.31 -3.97
CA GLU A 61 3.15 -9.17 -3.45
C GLU A 61 4.12 -8.40 -2.55
N ASN A 62 4.56 -7.22 -2.99
CA ASN A 62 5.46 -6.38 -2.21
C ASN A 62 4.75 -5.75 -1.01
N PHE A 63 3.46 -5.39 -1.13
CA PHE A 63 2.67 -5.00 0.04
C PHE A 63 2.57 -6.13 1.08
N GLU A 64 2.38 -7.38 0.65
CA GLU A 64 2.37 -8.54 1.55
C GLU A 64 3.73 -8.77 2.22
N LYS A 65 4.84 -8.46 1.55
CA LYS A 65 6.17 -8.49 2.18
C LYS A 65 6.24 -7.50 3.34
N LEU A 66 5.66 -6.30 3.22
CA LEU A 66 5.60 -5.31 4.31
C LEU A 66 4.78 -5.78 5.52
N VAL A 67 3.74 -6.58 5.29
CA VAL A 67 2.95 -7.18 6.37
C VAL A 67 3.74 -8.32 7.01
N ARG A 68 4.30 -9.23 6.20
CA ARG A 68 5.03 -10.41 6.69
C ARG A 68 6.31 -10.07 7.44
N ASN A 69 7.02 -9.02 7.04
CA ASN A 69 8.27 -8.61 7.68
C ASN A 69 8.06 -7.69 8.90
N GLY A 70 6.81 -7.37 9.25
CA GLY A 70 6.48 -6.51 10.39
C GLY A 70 6.71 -5.02 10.16
N SER A 71 7.00 -4.57 8.93
CA SER A 71 7.02 -3.14 8.60
C SER A 71 5.65 -2.49 8.80
N ILE A 72 4.59 -3.27 8.60
CA ILE A 72 3.20 -2.96 8.91
C ILE A 72 2.73 -3.96 9.97
N ILE A 73 2.23 -3.46 11.10
CA ILE A 73 1.73 -4.30 12.19
C ILE A 73 0.24 -4.54 11.95
N THR A 74 -0.19 -5.80 11.98
CA THR A 74 -1.61 -6.17 11.92
C THR A 74 -2.16 -6.44 13.32
N GLN A 75 -3.21 -5.72 13.70
CA GLN A 75 -3.99 -6.02 14.90
C GLN A 75 -5.22 -6.83 14.50
N GLY A 76 -5.43 -7.95 15.19
CA GLY A 76 -6.58 -8.85 15.04
C GLY A 76 -7.74 -8.44 15.91
#